data_AF-A0AAE9ELK6-F1
#
_entry.id   AF-A0AAE9ELK6-F1
#
_cell.length_a   1.000
_cell.length_b   1.000
_cell.length_c   1.000
_cell.angle_alpha   90.00
_cell.angle_beta   90.00
_cell.angle_gamma   90.00
#
_symmetry.space_group_name_H-M   'P 1'
#
loop_
_entity.id
_entity.type
_entity.pdbx_description
1 polymer ?
#
loop_
_entity_poly.entity_id
_entity_poly.type
_entity_poly.pdbx_seq_one_letter_code
_entity_poly.pdbx_strand_id
1 'polypeptide(L)'
;MPICEFSSTSKMRKIDVHAHVLPKHIPDFQEKFGYPGFVRLDHKEDGTTHMMKDGKLFRVVEPNCFDTKTRIADMDKANVNVQCLSTVPVMFSYWAKPEDTEIVARFVNDDLLAECQKHPDRLIPLGTLPMNDVQRAIQKKYIKIEKN
;
A
#
# COMPACT_ATOMS: atom_id res chain seq x y z
N MET A 1 14.20 8.34 14.42
CA MET A 1 14.46 9.16 13.22
C MET A 1 13.34 10.18 13.05
N PRO A 2 13.64 11.48 12.90
CA PRO A 2 12.62 12.48 12.65
C PRO A 2 11.87 12.13 11.36
N ILE A 3 10.53 12.16 11.42
CA ILE A 3 9.68 12.00 10.26
C ILE A 3 9.83 13.28 9.42
N CYS A 4 10.26 13.17 8.16
CA CYS A 4 10.35 14.29 7.21
C CYS A 4 11.37 15.39 7.58
N GLU A 5 12.66 15.18 7.29
CA GLU A 5 13.62 16.28 7.14
C GLU A 5 13.44 16.95 5.77
N PHE A 6 12.89 18.15 5.77
CA PHE A 6 12.61 18.89 4.54
C PHE A 6 13.91 19.39 3.87
N SER A 7 14.12 19.03 2.61
CA SER A 7 15.14 19.65 1.76
C SER A 7 14.78 21.12 1.45
N SER A 8 15.79 22.00 1.48
CA SER A 8 15.68 23.46 1.37
C SER A 8 15.29 23.99 -0.01
N THR A 9 14.97 23.13 -0.98
CA THR A 9 14.86 23.51 -2.40
C THR A 9 13.48 24.00 -2.84
N SER A 10 12.41 23.85 -2.03
CA SER A 10 11.06 24.34 -2.39
C SER A 10 10.55 25.45 -1.47
N LYS A 11 10.18 26.60 -2.06
CA LYS A 11 9.53 27.73 -1.36
C LYS A 11 8.05 27.49 -1.02
N MET A 12 7.40 26.47 -1.59
CA MET A 12 6.03 26.05 -1.24
C MET A 12 5.99 24.55 -0.92
N ARG A 13 5.37 24.19 0.21
CA ARG A 13 5.24 22.80 0.66
C ARG A 13 3.92 22.23 0.14
N LYS A 14 3.98 21.30 -0.82
CA LYS A 14 2.81 20.55 -1.30
C LYS A 14 2.79 19.18 -0.66
N ILE A 15 1.77 18.93 0.16
CA ILE A 15 1.50 17.65 0.79
C ILE A 15 0.26 17.06 0.13
N ASP A 16 0.40 15.87 -0.42
CA ASP A 16 -0.71 15.09 -0.95
C ASP A 16 -1.10 14.04 0.11
N VAL A 17 -2.31 14.19 0.65
CA VAL A 17 -2.81 13.34 1.73
C VAL A 17 -3.66 12.17 1.23
N HIS A 18 -3.81 12.01 -0.09
CA HIS A 18 -4.66 10.98 -0.68
C HIS A 18 -4.00 10.36 -1.91
N ALA A 19 -3.18 9.34 -1.67
CA ALA A 19 -2.62 8.51 -2.72
C ALA A 19 -2.67 7.03 -2.33
N HIS A 20 -2.74 6.18 -3.34
CA HIS A 20 -2.82 4.73 -3.18
C HIS A 20 -1.64 4.03 -3.82
N VAL A 21 -1.21 2.94 -3.16
CA VAL A 21 -0.20 2.00 -3.64
C VAL A 21 -0.67 0.56 -3.45
N LEU A 22 0.05 -0.36 -4.06
CA LEU A 22 -0.19 -1.79 -4.02
C LEU A 22 1.17 -2.50 -3.89
N PRO A 23 1.26 -3.59 -3.11
CA PRO A 23 2.45 -4.43 -3.12
C PRO A 23 2.79 -4.90 -4.52
N LYS A 24 4.07 -4.85 -4.89
CA LYS A 24 4.53 -5.30 -6.22
C LYS A 24 4.24 -6.78 -6.45
N HIS A 25 4.37 -7.60 -5.43
CA HIS A 25 4.05 -9.03 -5.50
C HIS A 25 3.04 -9.35 -4.42
N ILE A 26 1.93 -10.00 -4.79
CA ILE A 26 0.88 -10.40 -3.86
C ILE A 26 0.87 -11.93 -3.80
N PRO A 27 0.96 -12.53 -2.60
CA PRO A 27 0.80 -13.97 -2.43
C PRO A 27 -0.53 -14.45 -3.01
N ASP A 28 -0.56 -15.71 -3.43
CA ASP A 28 -1.79 -16.35 -3.85
C ASP A 28 -2.71 -16.61 -2.65
N PHE A 29 -3.45 -15.58 -2.22
CA PHE A 29 -4.35 -15.67 -1.08
C PHE A 29 -5.53 -16.62 -1.34
N GLN A 30 -5.98 -16.73 -2.60
CA GLN A 30 -7.02 -17.68 -2.95
C GLN A 30 -6.55 -19.13 -2.73
N GLU A 31 -5.34 -19.47 -3.18
CA GLU A 31 -4.75 -20.79 -2.92
C GLU A 31 -4.51 -21.00 -1.41
N LYS A 32 -3.93 -20.00 -0.74
CA LYS A 32 -3.62 -20.06 0.70
C LYS A 32 -4.84 -20.27 1.59
N PHE A 33 -5.95 -19.59 1.30
CA PHE A 33 -7.15 -19.63 2.14
C PHE A 33 -8.21 -20.63 1.65
N GLY A 34 -8.09 -21.10 0.41
CA GLY A 34 -8.96 -22.13 -0.15
C GLY A 34 -10.33 -21.63 -0.64
N TYR A 35 -10.49 -20.32 -0.90
CA TYR A 35 -11.73 -19.74 -1.44
C TYR A 35 -11.46 -18.50 -2.31
N PRO A 36 -12.37 -18.18 -3.25
CA PRO A 36 -12.15 -17.12 -4.24
C PRO A 36 -12.32 -15.71 -3.67
N GLY A 37 -12.00 -14.70 -4.47
CA GLY A 37 -12.28 -13.29 -4.22
C GLY A 37 -11.05 -12.42 -4.02
N PHE A 38 -9.86 -13.02 -3.92
CA PHE A 38 -8.60 -12.30 -3.77
C PHE A 38 -8.00 -11.91 -5.12
N VAL A 39 -7.24 -10.82 -5.13
CA VAL A 39 -6.55 -10.36 -6.34
C VAL A 39 -5.20 -11.05 -6.51
N ARG A 40 -4.79 -11.20 -7.77
CA ARG A 40 -3.42 -11.55 -8.18
C ARG A 40 -2.90 -10.53 -9.18
N LEU A 41 -1.59 -10.47 -9.35
CA LEU A 41 -0.95 -9.55 -10.26
C LEU A 41 -0.22 -10.31 -11.36
N ASP A 42 -0.59 -10.01 -12.60
CA ASP A 42 0.10 -10.49 -13.79
C ASP A 42 0.90 -9.35 -14.40
N HIS A 43 2.19 -9.29 -14.10
CA HIS A 43 3.10 -8.32 -14.70
C HIS A 43 3.28 -8.62 -16.19
N LYS A 44 3.19 -7.58 -17.03
CA LYS A 44 3.32 -7.68 -18.48
C LYS A 44 4.67 -7.15 -18.92
N GLU A 45 5.11 -7.59 -20.10
CA GLU A 45 6.39 -7.20 -20.69
C GLU A 45 6.44 -5.70 -21.05
N ASP A 46 5.29 -5.09 -21.32
CA ASP A 46 5.15 -3.65 -21.59
C ASP A 46 5.27 -2.78 -20.33
N GLY A 47 5.49 -3.38 -19.16
CA GLY A 47 5.63 -2.72 -17.87
C GLY A 47 4.31 -2.48 -17.13
N THR A 48 3.16 -2.68 -17.79
CA THR A 48 1.86 -2.63 -17.11
C THR A 48 1.67 -3.87 -16.24
N THR A 49 0.74 -3.80 -15.28
CA THR A 49 0.38 -4.96 -14.46
C THR A 49 -1.13 -5.14 -14.49
N HIS A 50 -1.56 -6.35 -14.84
CA HIS A 50 -2.97 -6.72 -14.81
C HIS A 50 -3.31 -7.22 -13.41
N MET A 51 -4.17 -6.49 -12.72
CA MET A 51 -4.78 -6.96 -11.48
C MET A 51 -5.96 -7.86 -11.84
N MET A 52 -5.84 -9.14 -11.52
CA MET A 52 -6.80 -10.19 -11.81
C MET A 52 -7.59 -10.53 -10.54
N LYS A 53 -8.89 -10.78 -10.66
CA LYS A 53 -9.75 -11.25 -9.57
C LYS A 53 -10.66 -12.34 -10.11
N ASP A 54 -10.66 -13.51 -9.47
CA ASP A 54 -11.50 -14.66 -9.87
C ASP A 54 -11.32 -15.03 -11.36
N GLY A 55 -10.07 -14.99 -11.85
CA GLY A 55 -9.72 -15.29 -13.24
C GLY A 55 -10.08 -14.21 -14.26
N LYS A 56 -10.65 -13.07 -13.82
CA LYS A 56 -11.04 -11.96 -14.70
C LYS A 56 -10.15 -10.74 -14.48
N LEU A 57 -9.90 -9.99 -15.55
CA LEU A 57 -9.24 -8.70 -15.45
C LEU A 57 -10.12 -7.75 -14.64
N PHE A 58 -9.58 -7.25 -13.54
CA PHE A 58 -10.25 -6.29 -12.67
C PHE A 58 -9.80 -4.86 -12.99
N ARG A 59 -8.48 -4.64 -13.12
CA ARG A 59 -7.91 -3.33 -13.45
C ARG A 59 -6.50 -3.47 -14.03
N VAL A 60 -6.11 -2.58 -14.93
CA VAL A 60 -4.70 -2.39 -15.31
C VAL A 60 -4.09 -1.33 -14.40
N VAL A 61 -2.92 -1.62 -13.83
CA VAL A 61 -2.19 -0.71 -12.95
C VAL A 61 -0.82 -0.37 -13.54
N GLU A 62 -0.46 0.90 -13.41
CA GLU A 62 0.80 1.47 -13.88
C GLU A 62 1.91 1.28 -12.83
N PRO A 63 3.20 1.33 -13.25
CA PRO A 63 4.33 1.13 -12.34
C PRO A 63 4.32 2.04 -11.11
N ASN A 64 3.87 3.29 -11.22
CA ASN A 64 3.81 4.19 -10.06
C ASN A 64 2.90 3.69 -8.92
N CYS A 65 2.00 2.74 -9.18
CA CYS A 65 1.18 2.10 -8.16
C CYS A 65 1.97 1.15 -7.24
N PHE A 66 3.08 0.56 -7.71
CA PHE A 66 3.82 -0.49 -7.00
C PHE A 66 5.36 -0.34 -7.05
N ASP A 67 5.88 0.65 -7.78
CA ASP A 67 7.29 0.97 -7.89
C ASP A 67 7.58 2.35 -7.29
N THR A 68 8.20 2.34 -6.11
CA THR A 68 8.50 3.55 -5.34
C THR A 68 9.41 4.51 -6.10
N LYS A 69 10.35 4.01 -6.91
CA LYS A 69 11.24 4.88 -7.71
C LYS A 69 10.46 5.68 -8.75
N THR A 70 9.58 5.02 -9.49
CA THR A 70 8.68 5.66 -10.46
C THR A 70 7.80 6.70 -9.76
N ARG A 71 7.24 6.36 -8.60
CA ARG A 71 6.43 7.28 -7.80
C ARG A 71 7.19 8.55 -7.38
N ILE A 72 8.42 8.43 -6.90
CA ILE A 72 9.22 9.60 -6.50
C ILE A 72 9.48 10.51 -7.71
N ALA A 73 9.79 9.95 -8.88
CA ALA A 73 9.94 10.73 -10.11
C ALA A 73 8.64 11.47 -10.50
N ASP A 74 7.48 10.81 -10.38
CA ASP A 74 6.18 11.44 -10.60
C ASP A 74 5.89 12.56 -9.59
N MET A 75 6.22 12.35 -8.31
CA MET A 75 6.09 13.35 -7.26
C MET A 75 6.95 14.58 -7.56
N ASP A 76 8.21 14.39 -7.97
CA ASP A 76 9.12 15.48 -8.33
C ASP A 76 8.58 16.28 -9.52
N LYS A 77 8.10 15.60 -10.57
CA LYS A 77 7.45 16.25 -11.72
C LYS A 77 6.20 17.05 -11.32
N ALA A 78 5.44 16.56 -10.36
CA ALA A 78 4.22 17.19 -9.85
C ALA A 78 4.47 18.22 -8.73
N ASN A 79 5.74 18.48 -8.38
CA ASN A 79 6.18 19.30 -7.25
C ASN A 79 5.52 18.90 -5.92
N VAL A 80 5.29 17.60 -5.69
CA VAL A 80 4.73 17.05 -4.45
C VAL A 80 5.88 16.68 -3.51
N ASN A 81 5.94 17.36 -2.36
CA ASN A 81 7.02 17.16 -1.39
C ASN A 81 6.78 15.93 -0.52
N VAL A 82 5.55 15.73 -0.04
CA VAL A 82 5.21 14.59 0.83
C VAL A 82 3.92 13.94 0.35
N GLN A 83 3.88 12.61 0.36
CA GLN A 83 2.67 11.82 0.11
C GLN A 83 2.31 10.95 1.30
N CYS A 84 1.05 11.02 1.75
CA CYS A 84 0.45 9.99 2.58
C CYS A 84 -0.06 8.86 1.69
N LEU A 85 0.39 7.64 1.93
CA LEU A 85 0.09 6.48 1.12
C LEU A 85 -0.78 5.48 1.88
N SER A 86 -1.88 5.05 1.27
CA SER A 86 -2.71 3.93 1.73
C SER A 86 -2.69 2.79 0.72
N THR A 87 -3.06 1.58 1.14
CA THR A 87 -3.32 0.51 0.17
C THR A 87 -4.52 0.86 -0.73
N VAL A 88 -4.60 0.26 -1.92
CA VAL A 88 -5.81 0.33 -2.77
C VAL A 88 -7.01 -0.39 -2.10
N PRO A 89 -8.26 0.09 -2.30
CA PRO A 89 -9.43 -0.43 -1.57
C PRO A 89 -9.72 -1.93 -1.74
N VAL A 90 -9.39 -2.52 -2.90
CA VAL A 90 -9.63 -3.96 -3.14
C VAL A 90 -8.83 -4.85 -2.17
N MET A 91 -7.73 -4.33 -1.61
CA MET A 91 -6.91 -5.05 -0.63
C MET A 91 -7.47 -5.01 0.79
N PHE A 92 -8.55 -4.28 1.06
CA PHE A 92 -9.17 -4.27 2.39
C PHE A 92 -9.76 -5.64 2.75
N SER A 93 -10.30 -6.38 1.78
CA SER A 93 -10.79 -7.75 1.97
C SER A 93 -11.78 -7.92 3.14
N TYR A 94 -12.60 -6.90 3.45
CA TYR A 94 -13.55 -6.94 4.57
C TYR A 94 -14.70 -7.95 4.36
N TRP A 95 -14.87 -8.46 3.15
CA TRP A 95 -15.81 -9.52 2.80
C TRP A 95 -15.29 -10.92 3.18
N ALA A 96 -13.99 -11.07 3.43
CA ALA A 96 -13.34 -12.34 3.74
C ALA A 96 -13.57 -12.76 5.20
N LYS A 97 -13.10 -13.96 5.57
CA LYS A 97 -13.09 -14.38 6.98
C LYS A 97 -12.19 -13.45 7.80
N PRO A 98 -12.57 -13.04 9.02
CA PRO A 98 -11.79 -12.13 9.85
C PRO A 98 -10.31 -12.47 10.02
N GLU A 99 -9.97 -13.75 10.22
CA GLU A 99 -8.59 -14.23 10.32
C GLU A 99 -7.78 -14.03 9.04
N ASP A 100 -8.41 -14.16 7.88
CA ASP A 100 -7.76 -14.00 6.59
C ASP A 100 -7.62 -12.51 6.24
N THR A 101 -8.65 -11.70 6.55
CA THR A 101 -8.56 -10.23 6.47
C THR A 101 -7.40 -9.70 7.32
N GLU A 102 -7.19 -10.27 8.50
CA GLU A 102 -6.06 -9.92 9.37
C GLU A 102 -4.70 -10.22 8.72
N ILE A 103 -4.57 -11.40 8.09
CA ILE A 103 -3.35 -11.80 7.37
C ILE A 103 -3.08 -10.87 6.20
N VAL A 104 -4.11 -10.53 5.41
CA VAL A 104 -3.98 -9.59 4.29
C VAL A 104 -3.60 -8.20 4.80
N ALA A 105 -4.28 -7.69 5.83
CA ALA A 105 -4.00 -6.38 6.42
C ALA A 105 -2.55 -6.26 6.91
N ARG A 106 -2.02 -7.31 7.57
CA ARG A 106 -0.61 -7.33 7.98
C ARG A 106 0.34 -7.31 6.78
N PHE A 107 0.08 -8.18 5.80
CA PHE A 107 0.91 -8.26 4.61
C PHE A 107 1.02 -6.91 3.89
N VAL A 108 -0.11 -6.23 3.66
CA VAL A 108 -0.10 -4.92 2.98
C VAL A 108 0.54 -3.82 3.83
N ASN A 109 0.38 -3.86 5.15
CA ASN A 109 0.99 -2.87 6.03
C ASN A 109 2.51 -3.04 6.11
N ASP A 110 3.00 -4.29 6.16
CA ASP A 110 4.43 -4.60 6.21
C ASP A 110 5.12 -4.15 4.91
N ASP A 111 4.52 -4.43 3.75
CA ASP A 111 5.01 -3.96 2.45
C ASP A 111 4.97 -2.43 2.33
N LEU A 112 3.83 -1.80 2.67
CA LEU A 112 3.67 -0.35 2.64
C LEU A 112 4.71 0.36 3.51
N LEU A 113 4.96 -0.16 4.71
CA LEU A 113 5.98 0.37 5.60
C LEU A 113 7.38 0.24 4.99
N ALA A 114 7.72 -0.93 4.46
CA ALA A 114 9.01 -1.19 3.83
C ALA A 114 9.25 -0.27 2.62
N GLU A 115 8.24 -0.01 1.80
CA GLU A 115 8.33 0.91 0.67
C GLU A 115 8.49 2.36 1.13
N CYS A 116 7.71 2.82 2.12
CA CYS A 116 7.83 4.17 2.66
C CYS A 116 9.20 4.41 3.32
N GLN A 117 9.80 3.40 3.93
CA GLN A 117 11.14 3.47 4.53
C GLN A 117 12.27 3.72 3.52
N LYS A 118 12.03 3.55 2.21
CA LYS A 118 13.01 3.91 1.16
C LYS A 118 13.16 5.43 1.01
N HIS A 119 12.11 6.19 1.35
CA HIS A 119 12.07 7.65 1.32
C HIS A 119 11.27 8.20 2.52
N PRO A 120 11.76 7.98 3.76
CA PRO A 120 11.03 8.28 4.99
C PRO A 120 10.82 9.80 5.21
N ASP A 121 11.51 10.62 4.43
CA ASP A 121 11.38 12.06 4.38
C ASP A 121 10.30 12.57 3.40
N ARG A 122 9.78 11.67 2.54
CA ARG A 122 8.82 11.99 1.47
C ARG A 122 7.53 11.18 1.59
N LEU A 123 7.56 9.98 2.17
CA LEU A 123 6.46 9.02 2.16
C LEU A 123 5.99 8.69 3.57
N ILE A 124 4.69 8.80 3.80
CA ILE A 124 4.05 8.52 5.09
C ILE A 124 3.07 7.35 4.93
N PRO A 125 3.28 6.20 5.60
CA PRO A 125 2.38 5.06 5.48
C PRO A 125 1.13 5.24 6.34
N LEU A 126 -0.03 4.94 5.76
CA LEU A 126 -1.32 4.81 6.45
C LEU A 126 -1.78 3.35 6.36
N GLY A 127 -1.57 2.60 7.45
CA GLY A 127 -1.93 1.19 7.53
C GLY A 127 -3.44 0.95 7.55
N THR A 128 -3.86 -0.22 7.08
CA THR A 128 -5.24 -0.72 7.17
C THR A 128 -5.41 -1.71 8.32
N LEU A 129 -6.66 -1.93 8.75
CA LEU A 129 -7.03 -2.82 9.85
C LEU A 129 -8.09 -3.82 9.37
N PRO A 130 -8.20 -5.02 9.96
CA PRO A 130 -9.29 -5.95 9.68
C PRO A 130 -10.63 -5.45 10.26
N MET A 131 -11.25 -4.47 9.59
CA MET A 131 -12.44 -3.76 10.10
C MET A 131 -13.72 -4.59 10.17
N ASN A 132 -13.70 -5.83 9.66
CA ASN A 132 -14.77 -6.81 9.82
C ASN A 132 -14.76 -7.52 11.19
N ASP A 133 -13.74 -7.29 12.02
CA ASP A 133 -13.65 -7.82 13.40
C ASP A 133 -12.98 -6.81 14.33
N VAL A 134 -13.76 -6.28 15.27
CA VAL A 134 -13.29 -5.25 16.21
C VAL A 134 -12.13 -5.75 17.07
N GLN A 135 -12.18 -7.00 17.56
CA GLN A 135 -11.13 -7.54 18.44
C GLN A 135 -9.80 -7.68 17.71
N ARG A 136 -9.82 -8.06 16.44
CA ARG A 136 -8.62 -8.10 15.58
C ARG A 136 -8.12 -6.70 15.24
N ALA A 137 -9.02 -5.77 14.93
CA ALA A 137 -8.66 -4.40 14.52
C ALA A 137 -7.93 -3.62 15.63
N ILE A 138 -8.29 -3.83 16.90
CA ILE A 138 -7.70 -3.10 18.04
C ILE A 138 -6.48 -3.78 18.67
N GLN A 139 -5.98 -4.88 18.09
CA GLN A 139 -4.81 -5.56 18.65
C GLN A 139 -3.59 -4.65 18.63
N LYS A 140 -2.84 -4.61 19.74
CA LYS A 140 -1.65 -3.75 19.92
C LYS A 140 -0.60 -3.89 18.81
N LYS A 141 -0.53 -5.04 18.13
CA LYS A 141 0.43 -5.29 17.05
C LYS A 141 0.29 -4.34 15.84
N TYR A 142 -0.86 -3.69 15.67
CA TYR A 142 -1.08 -2.66 14.64
C TYR A 142 -0.70 -1.25 15.09
N ILE A 143 -0.49 -1.05 16.38
CA ILE A 143 -0.20 0.25 16.99
C ILE A 143 1.31 0.33 17.21
N LYS A 144 2.07 0.54 16.13
CA LYS A 144 3.50 0.83 16.22
C LYS A 144 3.73 2.33 16.06
N ILE A 145 3.36 3.09 17.08
CA ILE A 145 3.84 4.47 17.23
C ILE A 145 5.14 4.36 18.03
N GLU A 146 6.26 4.10 17.35
CA GLU A 146 7.56 4.32 17.96
C GLU A 146 7.72 5.83 18.15
N LYS A 147 7.37 6.31 19.35
CA LYS A 147 7.79 7.63 19.79
C LYS A 147 9.32 7.60 19.87
N ASN A 148 9.96 8.40 19.03
CA ASN A 148 11.34 8.82 19.32
C ASN A 148 11.35 9.65 20.61
#